data_AF-A0A7W4Q8T4-F1
#
_entry.id   AF-A0A7W4Q8T4-F1
#
_cell.length_a   1.000
_cell.length_b   1.000
_cell.length_c   1.000
_cell.angle_alpha   90.00
_cell.angle_beta   90.00
_cell.angle_gamma   90.00
#
_symmetry.space_group_name_H-M   'P 1'
#
loop_
_entity.id
_entity.type
_entity.pdbx_description
1 polymer ?
#
loop_
_entity_poly.entity_id
_entity_poly.type
_entity_poly.pdbx_seq_one_letter_code
_entity_poly.pdbx_strand_id
1 'polypeptide(L)' 'MTPPDEHDHEDSHWSLESLNKAYQQGYMSGLTGQPQHLQPYPAEVMAAAWEAGWDDGNEQFKLHQRRSA' A
#
# COMPACT_ATOMS: atom_id res chain seq x y z
N MET A 1 17.67 -22.25 33.20
CA MET A 1 17.09 -22.69 31.92
C MET A 1 16.30 -21.50 31.38
N THR A 2 16.89 -20.70 30.50
CA THR A 2 16.17 -19.68 29.73
C THR A 2 15.23 -20.40 28.75
N PRO A 3 13.97 -19.95 28.55
CA PRO A 3 13.15 -20.52 27.49
C PRO A 3 13.75 -20.14 26.14
N PRO A 4 13.56 -20.96 25.09
CA PRO A 4 13.83 -20.49 23.75
C PRO A 4 12.83 -19.37 23.43
N ASP A 5 13.34 -18.13 23.38
CA ASP A 5 12.78 -17.04 22.59
C ASP A 5 12.85 -17.44 21.12
N GLU A 6 11.97 -18.36 20.73
CA GLU A 6 11.71 -18.68 19.33
C GLU A 6 10.24 -18.38 19.12
N HIS A 7 9.94 -17.08 19.19
CA HIS A 7 8.91 -16.52 18.35
C HIS A 7 9.33 -16.83 16.91
N ASP A 8 8.96 -18.02 16.44
CA ASP A 8 8.85 -18.37 15.03
C ASP A 8 7.93 -17.33 14.39
N HIS A 9 8.51 -16.19 14.02
CA HIS A 9 7.97 -15.22 13.08
C HIS A 9 8.00 -15.86 11.68
N GLU A 10 7.47 -17.08 11.55
CA GLU A 10 7.08 -17.62 10.27
C GLU A 10 5.81 -16.87 9.84
N ASP A 11 5.81 -16.43 8.57
CA ASP A 11 4.66 -15.88 7.83
C ASP A 11 4.38 -14.36 7.89
N SER A 12 5.42 -13.52 8.04
CA SER A 12 5.37 -12.19 7.43
C SER A 12 5.46 -12.32 5.90
N HIS A 13 4.33 -12.59 5.25
CA HIS A 13 4.15 -12.81 3.79
C HIS A 13 4.53 -11.61 2.88
N TRP A 14 5.26 -10.62 3.38
CA TRP A 14 5.66 -9.43 2.64
C TRP A 14 7.18 -9.38 2.45
N SER A 15 7.59 -9.14 1.22
CA SER A 15 8.94 -8.75 0.84
C SER A 15 8.96 -7.27 0.42
N LEU A 16 10.13 -6.64 0.41
CA LEU A 16 10.29 -5.29 -0.14
C LEU A 16 9.74 -5.18 -1.57
N GLU A 17 9.93 -6.21 -2.39
CA GLU A 17 9.39 -6.26 -3.74
C GLU A 17 7.85 -6.26 -3.74
N SER A 18 7.21 -7.04 -2.86
CA SER A 18 5.75 -7.05 -2.75
C SER A 18 5.19 -5.73 -2.23
N LEU A 19 5.87 -5.08 -1.28
CA LEU A 19 5.48 -3.76 -0.77
C LEU A 19 5.61 -2.69 -1.86
N ASN A 20 6.70 -2.71 -2.63
CA ASN A 20 6.86 -1.80 -3.78
C ASN A 20 5.75 -2.01 -4.83
N LYS A 21 5.37 -3.26 -5.09
CA LYS A 21 4.24 -3.57 -5.99
C LYS A 21 2.92 -3.03 -5.43
N ALA A 22 2.67 -3.21 -4.13
CA ALA A 22 1.48 -2.69 -3.47
C ALA A 22 1.39 -1.17 -3.60
N TYR A 23 2.48 -0.47 -3.27
CA TYR A 23 2.58 0.98 -3.44
C TYR A 23 2.33 1.42 -4.88
N GLN A 24 2.98 0.78 -5.87
CA GLN A 24 2.79 1.12 -7.28
C GLN A 24 1.34 0.92 -7.75
N GLN A 25 0.69 -0.15 -7.31
CA GLN A 25 -0.72 -0.40 -7.60
C GLN A 25 -1.62 0.68 -6.99
N GLY A 26 -1.38 1.03 -5.72
CA GLY A 26 -2.09 2.10 -5.02
C GLY A 26 -1.97 3.42 -5.75
N TYR A 27 -0.75 3.79 -6.13
CA TYR A 27 -0.45 5.01 -6.87
C TYR A 27 -1.23 5.11 -8.18
N MET A 28 -1.29 4.03 -8.95
CA MET A 28 -2.08 3.99 -10.19
C MET A 28 -3.59 4.11 -9.93
N SER A 29 -4.10 3.46 -8.87
CA SER A 29 -5.51 3.59 -8.46
C SER A 29 -5.85 5.02 -8.03
N GLY A 30 -4.97 5.66 -7.25
CA GLY A 30 -5.11 7.06 -6.81
C GLY A 30 -5.08 8.04 -7.98
N LEU A 31 -4.14 7.86 -8.91
CA LEU A 31 -4.02 8.67 -10.13
C LEU A 31 -5.26 8.64 -11.03
N THR A 32 -6.05 7.57 -10.95
CA THR A 32 -7.26 7.38 -11.76
C THR A 32 -8.54 7.72 -10.99
N GLY A 33 -8.43 8.23 -9.75
CA GLY A 33 -9.57 8.60 -8.92
C GLY A 33 -10.39 7.40 -8.43
N GLN A 34 -9.83 6.18 -8.44
CA GLN A 34 -10.50 5.02 -7.86
C GLN A 34 -10.60 5.17 -6.34
N PRO A 35 -11.64 4.62 -5.69
CA PRO A 35 -11.78 4.74 -4.24
C PRO A 35 -10.77 3.87 -3.47
N GLN A 36 -10.24 4.41 -2.36
CA GLN A 36 -9.20 3.78 -1.53
C GLN A 36 -9.63 2.43 -0.93
N HIS A 37 -10.92 2.24 -0.63
CA HIS A 37 -11.41 0.99 -0.02
C HIS A 37 -11.32 -0.24 -0.93
N LEU A 38 -10.93 -0.09 -2.20
CA LEU A 38 -10.73 -1.19 -3.15
C LEU A 38 -9.34 -1.83 -3.05
N GLN A 39 -8.55 -1.50 -2.02
CA GLN A 39 -7.24 -2.10 -1.81
C GLN A 39 -7.36 -3.64 -1.72
N PRO A 40 -6.53 -4.42 -2.44
CA PRO A 40 -6.72 -5.86 -2.58
C PRO A 40 -6.00 -6.72 -1.54
N TYR A 41 -5.20 -6.13 -0.66
CA TYR A 41 -4.24 -6.85 0.19
C TYR A 41 -4.81 -7.17 1.59
N PRO A 42 -5.00 -8.44 1.95
CA PRO A 42 -5.47 -8.80 3.29
C PRO A 42 -4.44 -8.55 4.39
N ALA A 43 -3.14 -8.57 4.03
CA ALA A 43 -2.06 -8.31 4.99
C ALA A 43 -1.94 -6.81 5.26
N GLU A 44 -2.02 -6.40 6.53
CA GLU A 44 -2.02 -4.99 6.93
C GLU A 44 -0.80 -4.21 6.41
N VAL A 45 0.39 -4.82 6.43
CA VAL A 45 1.62 -4.16 5.94
C VAL A 45 1.56 -3.89 4.44
N MET A 46 0.99 -4.81 3.67
CA MET A 46 0.78 -4.66 2.23
C MET A 46 -0.32 -3.65 1.91
N ALA A 47 -1.42 -3.68 2.68
CA ALA A 47 -2.50 -2.71 2.59
C ALA A 47 -1.99 -1.29 2.85
N ALA A 48 -1.20 -1.09 3.91
CA ALA A 48 -0.61 0.20 4.23
C ALA A 48 0.31 0.72 3.11
N ALA A 49 1.11 -0.14 2.48
CA ALA A 49 1.94 0.25 1.34
C ALA A 49 1.08 0.69 0.13
N TRP A 50 -0.01 -0.04 -0.16
CA TRP A 50 -0.95 0.34 -1.21
C TRP A 50 -1.66 1.66 -0.89
N GLU A 51 -2.12 1.85 0.33
CA GLU A 51 -2.82 3.06 0.76
C GLU A 51 -1.92 4.30 0.67
N ALA A 52 -0.65 4.17 1.07
CA ALA A 52 0.34 5.24 0.90
C ALA A 52 0.54 5.62 -0.58
N GLY A 53 0.62 4.62 -1.48
CA GLY A 53 0.69 4.88 -2.91
C GLY A 53 -0.57 5.58 -3.41
N TRP A 54 -1.75 5.13 -2.97
CA TRP A 54 -3.03 5.71 -3.35
C TRP A 54 -3.14 7.18 -2.94
N ASP A 55 -2.72 7.52 -1.72
CA ASP A 55 -2.73 8.90 -1.23
C ASP A 55 -1.86 9.81 -2.12
N ASP A 56 -0.63 9.39 -2.43
CA ASP A 56 0.28 10.11 -3.32
C ASP A 56 -0.33 10.29 -4.74
N GLY A 57 -0.91 9.22 -5.30
CA GLY A 57 -1.54 9.26 -6.62
C GLY A 57 -2.78 10.15 -6.66
N ASN A 58 -3.60 10.11 -5.61
CA ASN A 58 -4.81 10.92 -5.48
C ASN A 58 -4.48 12.41 -5.29
N GLU A 59 -3.37 12.74 -4.62
CA GLU A 59 -2.87 14.12 -4.58
C GLU A 59 -2.56 14.62 -6.00
N GLN A 60 -1.85 13.83 -6.81
CA GLN A 60 -1.56 14.18 -8.20
C GLN A 60 -2.83 14.33 -9.04
N PHE A 61 -3.81 13.43 -8.88
CA PHE A 61 -5.10 13.51 -9.55
C PHE A 61 -5.83 14.83 -9.22
N LYS A 62 -5.92 15.18 -7.93
CA LYS A 62 -6.54 16.44 -7.47
C LYS A 62 -5.81 17.67 -7.99
N LEU A 63 -4.47 17.65 -8.02
CA LEU A 63 -3.68 18.74 -8.60
C LEU A 63 -3.98 18.91 -10.09
N HIS A 64 -4.11 17.81 -10.84
CA HIS A 64 -4.43 17.84 -12.26
C HIS A 64 -5.85 18.40 -12.51
N GLN A 65 -6.83 18.02 -11.69
CA GLN A 65 -8.19 18.55 -11.75
C GLN A 65 -8.23 20.05 -11.49
N ARG A 66 -7.54 20.53 -10.45
CA ARG A 66 -7.49 21.97 -10.10
C ARG A 66 -6.85 22.84 -11.18
N ARG A 67 -5.88 22.30 -11.91
CA ARG A 67 -5.20 23.01 -13.03
C ARG A 67 -6.03 23.05 -14.29
N SER A 68 -7.00 22.15 -14.41
CA SER A 68 -7.87 22.02 -15.59
C SER A 68 -9.23 22.70 -15.41
N ALA A 69 -9.49 23.27 -14.23
CA ALA A 69 -10.68 24.05 -13.89
C ALA A 69 -10.40 25.56 -14.01
#